data_AF-A0A5D9BYJ0-F1
#
_entry.id   AF-A0A5D9BYJ0-F1
#
_cell.length_a   1.000
_cell.length_b   1.000
_cell.length_c   1.000
_cell.angle_alpha   90.00
_cell.angle_beta   90.00
_cell.angle_gamma   90.00
#
_symmetry.space_group_name_H-M   'P 1'
#
loop_
_entity.id
_entity.type
_entity.pdbx_description
1 polymer ?
#
loop_
_entity_poly.entity_id
_entity_poly.type
_entity_poly.pdbx_seq_one_letter_code
_entity_poly.pdbx_strand_id
1 'polypeptide(L)'
;MSETTIAGPIEQVVVEAPKAATPSAINMPDHEVRTTRWYQIYVRLARPTLDWATIAWFLWCCIIEPAFRRHFDIVAVGMCLAWCAAIYGIKTYEKQKGVA
;
A
#
# COMPACT_ATOMS: atom_id res chain seq x y z
N MET A 1 64.39 -27.23 10.24
CA MET A 1 63.28 -26.35 10.64
C MET A 1 62.11 -26.73 9.75
N SER A 2 61.09 -27.34 10.34
CA SER A 2 60.00 -28.02 9.65
C SER A 2 58.86 -27.04 9.42
N GLU A 3 58.60 -26.64 8.18
CA GLU A 3 57.43 -25.84 7.82
C GLU A 3 56.20 -26.73 7.81
N THR A 4 55.27 -26.44 8.71
CA THR A 4 54.00 -27.17 8.84
C THR A 4 52.91 -26.36 8.14
N THR A 5 52.65 -26.69 6.87
CA THR A 5 51.56 -26.11 6.08
C THR A 5 50.21 -26.63 6.59
N ILE A 6 49.42 -25.78 7.24
CA ILE A 6 48.04 -26.08 7.64
C ILE A 6 47.14 -25.84 6.43
N ALA A 7 46.81 -26.89 5.69
CA ALA A 7 45.80 -26.89 4.65
C ALA A 7 44.41 -27.04 5.30
N GLY A 8 43.77 -25.92 5.64
CA GLY A 8 42.33 -25.89 5.93
C GLY A 8 41.51 -25.86 4.64
N PRO A 9 40.37 -26.56 4.55
CA PRO A 9 39.51 -26.50 3.37
C PRO A 9 38.86 -25.11 3.31
N ILE A 10 39.11 -24.38 2.21
CA ILE A 10 38.44 -23.11 1.93
C ILE A 10 36.99 -23.44 1.58
N GLU A 11 36.10 -23.21 2.53
CA GLU A 11 34.65 -23.30 2.36
C GLU A 11 34.23 -22.29 1.29
N GLN A 12 33.91 -22.78 0.09
CA GLN A 12 33.45 -21.94 -1.00
C GLN A 12 32.05 -21.41 -0.64
N VAL A 13 31.99 -20.17 -0.16
CA VAL A 13 30.73 -19.42 -0.01
C VAL A 13 30.18 -19.22 -1.43
N VAL A 14 29.22 -20.07 -1.80
CA VAL A 14 28.44 -19.91 -3.04
C VAL A 14 27.62 -18.63 -2.89
N VAL A 15 28.11 -17.53 -3.45
CA VAL A 15 27.36 -16.28 -3.56
C VAL A 15 26.26 -16.53 -4.59
N GLU A 16 25.07 -16.86 -4.10
CA GLU A 16 23.87 -16.97 -4.93
C GLU A 16 23.62 -15.61 -5.60
N ALA A 17 23.72 -15.59 -6.93
CA ALA A 17 23.55 -14.38 -7.72
C ALA A 17 22.18 -13.75 -7.42
N PRO A 18 22.07 -12.40 -7.35
CA PRO A 18 20.80 -11.75 -7.05
C PRO A 18 19.76 -12.18 -8.08
N LYS A 19 18.74 -12.92 -7.61
CA LYS A 19 17.63 -13.37 -8.43
C LYS A 19 17.04 -12.17 -9.15
N ALA A 20 17.24 -12.11 -10.47
CA ALA A 20 16.71 -11.03 -11.29
C ALA A 20 15.21 -10.90 -11.03
N ALA A 21 14.76 -9.68 -10.74
CA ALA A 21 13.36 -9.40 -10.50
C ALA A 21 12.54 -9.92 -11.69
N THR A 22 11.65 -10.88 -11.43
CA THR A 22 10.76 -11.42 -12.44
C THR A 22 9.99 -10.26 -13.06
N PRO A 23 10.14 -9.96 -14.36
CA PRO A 23 9.35 -8.90 -14.97
C PRO A 23 7.89 -9.30 -14.80
N SER A 24 7.09 -8.44 -14.16
CA SER A 24 5.66 -8.68 -14.01
C SER A 24 5.05 -8.74 -15.40
N ALA A 25 4.76 -9.93 -15.90
CA ALA A 25 4.13 -10.19 -17.20
C ALA A 25 2.66 -9.73 -17.28
N ILE A 26 2.25 -8.85 -16.37
CA ILE A 26 0.94 -8.22 -16.41
C ILE A 26 1.07 -7.05 -17.36
N ASN A 27 0.56 -7.21 -18.57
CA ASN A 27 0.39 -6.14 -19.56
C ASN A 27 -0.71 -5.19 -19.05
N MET A 28 -0.44 -4.50 -17.95
CA MET A 28 -1.21 -3.34 -17.55
C MET A 28 -0.79 -2.24 -18.52
N PRO A 29 -1.72 -1.56 -19.21
CA PRO A 29 -1.36 -0.38 -19.98
C PRO A 29 -0.62 0.56 -19.03
N ASP A 30 0.68 0.73 -19.27
CA ASP A 30 1.55 1.59 -18.47
C ASP A 30 1.13 3.03 -18.74
N HIS A 31 0.07 3.45 -18.05
CA HIS A 31 -0.36 4.83 -18.06
C HIS A 31 0.80 5.66 -17.51
N GLU A 32 1.20 6.74 -18.19
CA GLU A 32 2.37 7.57 -17.83
C GLU A 32 2.35 8.06 -16.36
N VAL A 33 1.18 8.10 -15.74
CA VAL A 33 0.99 8.43 -14.32
C VAL A 33 1.60 7.37 -13.39
N ARG A 34 1.60 6.09 -13.78
CA ARG A 34 2.13 4.95 -12.98
C ARG A 34 3.66 4.90 -12.93
N THR A 35 4.34 5.49 -13.91
CA THR A 35 5.82 5.58 -13.94
C THR A 35 6.33 6.73 -13.06
N THR A 36 5.47 7.66 -12.66
CA THR A 36 5.84 8.78 -11.82
C THR A 36 6.15 8.31 -10.40
N ARG A 37 7.36 8.60 -9.90
CA ARG A 37 7.83 8.21 -8.56
C ARG A 37 6.86 8.61 -7.44
N TRP A 38 6.28 9.81 -7.53
CA TRP A 38 5.30 10.31 -6.55
C TRP A 38 4.02 9.48 -6.53
N TYR A 39 3.54 9.03 -7.69
CA TYR A 39 2.36 8.16 -7.76
C TYR A 39 2.64 6.79 -7.14
N GLN A 40 3.84 6.22 -7.34
CA GLN A 40 4.23 4.96 -6.70
C GLN A 40 4.30 5.08 -5.16
N ILE A 41 4.81 6.20 -4.64
CA ILE A 41 4.82 6.48 -3.19
C ILE A 41 3.38 6.63 -2.67
N TYR A 42 2.54 7.37 -3.40
CA TYR A 42 1.13 7.56 -3.06
C TYR A 42 0.39 6.21 -2.97
N VAL A 43 0.51 5.35 -3.98
CA VAL A 43 -0.15 4.04 -4.02
C VAL A 43 0.32 3.12 -2.90
N ARG A 44 1.62 3.15 -2.54
CA ARG A 44 2.17 2.26 -1.52
C ARG A 44 1.93 2.72 -0.09
N LEU A 45 1.83 4.03 0.15
CA LEU A 45 1.83 4.58 1.50
C LEU A 45 0.55 5.36 1.80
N ALA A 46 0.26 6.40 1.01
CA ALA A 46 -0.86 7.30 1.30
C ALA A 46 -2.21 6.64 1.03
N ARG A 47 -2.37 5.92 -0.08
CA ARG A 47 -3.61 5.26 -0.48
C ARG A 47 -4.10 4.22 0.55
N PRO A 48 -3.28 3.28 1.03
CA PRO A 48 -3.72 2.35 2.08
C PRO A 48 -3.99 3.07 3.41
N THR A 49 -3.18 4.05 3.79
CA THR A 49 -3.41 4.83 5.02
C THR A 49 -4.76 5.56 4.97
N LEU A 50 -5.09 6.12 3.80
CA LEU A 50 -6.35 6.82 3.57
C LEU A 50 -7.55 5.87 3.62
N ASP A 51 -7.40 4.63 3.13
CA ASP A 51 -8.42 3.59 3.27
C ASP A 51 -8.66 3.20 4.73
N TRP A 52 -7.58 2.95 5.48
CA TRP A 52 -7.68 2.64 6.91
C TRP A 52 -8.31 3.78 7.71
N ALA A 53 -7.90 5.03 7.44
CA ALA A 53 -8.47 6.21 8.08
C ALA A 53 -9.96 6.35 7.78
N THR A 54 -10.36 6.12 6.53
CA THR A 54 -11.77 6.20 6.10
C THR A 54 -12.61 5.11 6.78
N ILE A 55 -12.11 3.87 6.83
CA ILE A 55 -12.79 2.76 7.51
C ILE A 55 -12.90 3.01 9.02
N ALA A 56 -11.81 3.46 9.66
CA ALA A 56 -11.81 3.77 11.09
C ALA A 56 -12.79 4.89 11.43
N TRP A 57 -12.82 5.95 10.62
CA TRP A 57 -13.73 7.08 10.80
C TRP A 57 -15.20 6.65 10.63
N PHE A 58 -15.49 5.87 9.59
CA PHE A 58 -16.83 5.31 9.37
C PHE A 58 -17.28 4.40 10.52
N LEU A 59 -16.42 3.46 10.95
CA LEU A 59 -16.72 2.56 12.07
C LEU A 59 -17.00 3.35 13.34
N TRP A 60 -16.18 4.37 13.62
CA TRP A 60 -16.34 5.21 14.81
C TRP A 60 -17.66 5.97 14.79
N CYS A 61 -17.94 6.71 13.71
CA CYS A 61 -19.11 7.58 13.61
C CYS A 61 -20.44 6.82 13.41
N CYS A 62 -20.44 5.73 12.65
CA CYS A 62 -21.69 5.07 12.22
C CYS A 62 -22.02 3.80 13.00
N ILE A 63 -21.05 3.16 13.67
CA ILE A 63 -21.24 1.85 14.31
C ILE A 63 -20.94 1.90 15.79
N ILE A 64 -19.71 2.28 16.17
CA ILE A 64 -19.24 2.22 17.55
C ILE A 64 -19.99 3.23 18.41
N GLU A 65 -20.04 4.48 18.00
CA GLU A 65 -20.62 5.54 18.83
C GLU A 65 -22.14 5.39 19.04
N PRO A 66 -22.95 5.09 17.99
CA PRO A 66 -24.36 4.73 18.17
C PRO A 66 -24.56 3.52 19.09
N ALA A 67 -23.66 2.53 19.06
CA ALA A 67 -23.72 1.38 19.96
C ALA A 67 -23.53 1.76 21.45
N PHE A 68 -22.81 2.85 21.74
CA PHE A 68 -22.65 3.40 23.08
C PHE A 68 -23.74 4.42 23.47
N ARG A 69 -24.77 4.61 22.63
CA ARG A 69 -25.88 5.59 22.83
C ARG A 69 -25.43 7.04 22.99
N ARG A 70 -24.16 7.33 22.73
CA ARG A 70 -23.73 8.67 22.38
C ARG A 70 -24.09 8.83 20.91
N HIS A 71 -24.57 10.01 20.54
CA HIS A 71 -24.91 10.29 19.15
C HIS A 71 -24.05 11.47 18.72
N PHE A 72 -23.25 11.26 17.70
CA PHE A 72 -22.61 12.34 16.97
C PHE A 72 -23.68 13.25 16.37
N ASP A 73 -23.33 14.54 16.28
CA ASP A 73 -24.15 15.50 15.54
C ASP A 73 -24.35 15.00 14.10
N ILE A 74 -25.55 15.20 13.56
CA ILE A 74 -25.91 14.76 12.22
C ILE A 74 -24.99 15.36 11.15
N VAL A 75 -24.44 16.55 11.43
CA VAL A 75 -23.43 17.21 10.60
C VAL A 75 -22.14 16.38 10.54
N ALA A 76 -21.66 15.85 11.68
CA ALA A 76 -20.45 15.03 11.74
C ALA A 76 -20.63 13.70 10.99
N VAL A 77 -21.79 13.06 11.13
CA VAL A 77 -22.14 11.85 10.36
C VAL A 77 -22.23 12.18 8.87
N GLY A 78 -22.85 13.31 8.51
CA GLY A 78 -22.90 13.81 7.14
C GLY A 78 -21.52 14.04 6.53
N MET A 79 -20.59 14.66 7.28
CA MET A 79 -19.19 14.84 6.86
C MET A 79 -18.48 13.49 6.67
N CYS A 80 -18.71 12.53 7.57
CA CYS A 80 -18.16 11.18 7.44
C CYS A 80 -18.62 10.51 6.14
N LEU A 81 -19.93 10.55 5.85
CA LEU A 81 -20.49 9.96 4.63
C LEU A 81 -20.02 10.68 3.37
N ALA A 82 -19.96 12.01 3.39
CA ALA A 82 -19.43 12.81 2.29
C ALA A 82 -17.96 12.49 1.99
N TRP A 83 -17.15 12.33 3.05
CA TRP A 83 -15.76 11.88 2.91
C TRP A 83 -15.68 10.49 2.26
N CYS A 84 -16.44 9.51 2.77
CA CYS A 84 -16.47 8.16 2.20
C CYS A 84 -16.88 8.17 0.72
N ALA A 85 -17.90 8.96 0.37
CA ALA A 85 -18.36 9.13 -1.00
C ALA A 85 -17.29 9.76 -1.90
N ALA A 86 -16.56 10.77 -1.42
CA ALA A 86 -15.48 11.41 -2.16
C ALA A 86 -14.34 10.42 -2.46
N ILE A 87 -13.91 9.64 -1.47
CA ILE A 87 -12.84 8.64 -1.64
C ILE A 87 -13.27 7.54 -2.62
N TYR A 88 -14.50 7.06 -2.50
CA TYR A 88 -15.06 6.10 -3.45
C TYR A 88 -15.16 6.67 -4.87
N GLY A 89 -15.55 7.94 -5.00
CA GLY A 89 -15.59 8.66 -6.27
C GLY A 89 -14.22 8.76 -6.94
N ILE A 90 -13.18 9.12 -6.18
CA ILE A 90 -11.79 9.19 -6.67
C ILE A 90 -11.36 7.83 -7.21
N LYS A 91 -11.58 6.74 -6.47
CA LYS A 91 -11.23 5.38 -6.94
C LYS A 91 -11.98 4.98 -8.20
N THR A 92 -13.26 5.34 -8.29
CA THR A 92 -14.09 5.06 -9.46
C THR A 92 -13.58 5.82 -10.68
N TYR A 93 -13.18 7.08 -10.50
CA TYR A 93 -12.57 7.90 -11.54
C TYR A 93 -11.21 7.34 -12.00
N GLU A 94 -10.34 6.95 -11.07
CA GLU A 94 -9.07 6.30 -11.38
C GLU A 94 -9.27 5.02 -12.21
N LYS A 95 -10.31 4.23 -11.90
CA LYS A 95 -10.67 3.02 -12.65
C LYS A 95 -11.17 3.35 -14.06
N GLN A 96 -12.01 4.38 -14.24
CA GLN A 96 -12.45 4.82 -15.57
C GLN A 96 -11.29 5.32 -16.44
N LYS A 97 -10.28 5.93 -15.83
CA LYS A 97 -9.07 6.40 -16.52
C LYS A 97 -8.04 5.30 -16.77
N GLY A 98 -8.27 4.07 -16.31
CA GLY A 98 -7.31 2.96 -16.44
C GLY A 98 -6.04 3.17 -15.60
N VAL A 99 -6.10 4.06 -14.60
CA VAL A 99 -4.97 4.38 -13.72
C VAL A 99 -4.91 3.43 -12.53
N ALA A 100 -6.04 2.85 -12.11
CA ALA A 100 -6.15 1.84 -11.03
C ALA A 100 -6.29 0.42 -11.59
#